data_AF-A0A7S2XZ18-F1
#
_entry.id   AF-A0A7S2XZ18-F1
#
_cell.length_a   1.000
_cell.length_b   1.000
_cell.length_c   1.000
_cell.angle_alpha   90.00
_cell.angle_beta   90.00
_cell.angle_gamma   90.00
#
_symmetry.space_group_name_H-M   'P 1'
#
loop_
_entity.id
_entity.type
_entity.pdbx_description
1 polymer ?
#
loop_
_entity_poly.entity_id
_entity_poly.type
_entity_poly.pdbx_seq_one_letter_code
_entity_poly.pdbx_strand_id
1 'polypeptide(L)'
;VVVEHLVNQVWGEWIAGQFRGAKQQSEELRLTVCYQFPPTLRVFTTTPVTRNKGGDTEGKPRFKSLGRLHNDLEYGHQLGEVNFWLPLTNVNAENTMWLESSYGEADWHPVLVGWRDNPEPLVSEKVSATSKTAHVGSPCFRFHGSLCRHFTRCNSSGKTRVSLDFRCCLKESFDWQWNDTEACISKHEHERRNVEIKVLRPEIECQQCAYEVVVLNEAVAEKMA
;
A
#
# COMPACT_ATOMS: atom_id res chain seq x y z
N VAL A 1 -2.51 -20.24 1.69
CA VAL A 1 -1.81 -20.60 0.43
C VAL A 1 -1.55 -19.40 -0.49
N VAL A 2 -2.55 -18.79 -1.17
CA VAL A 2 -2.28 -17.70 -2.14
C VAL A 2 -1.79 -16.41 -1.49
N VAL A 3 -2.45 -15.92 -0.44
CA VAL A 3 -2.04 -14.70 0.28
C VAL A 3 -0.69 -14.89 0.96
N GLU A 4 -0.45 -16.05 1.56
CA GLU A 4 0.85 -16.40 2.15
C GLU A 4 1.96 -16.46 1.10
N HIS A 5 1.67 -16.94 -0.11
CA HIS A 5 2.63 -16.91 -1.21
C HIS A 5 2.91 -15.47 -1.66
N LEU A 6 1.88 -14.62 -1.77
CA LEU A 6 2.03 -13.19 -2.07
C LEU A 6 2.84 -12.48 -0.98
N VAL A 7 2.57 -12.73 0.30
CA VAL A 7 3.34 -12.18 1.42
C VAL A 7 4.79 -12.66 1.33
N ASN A 8 5.03 -13.95 1.10
CA ASN A 8 6.40 -14.46 0.95
C ASN A 8 7.15 -13.83 -0.23
N GLN A 9 6.52 -13.73 -1.40
CA GLN A 9 7.16 -13.15 -2.58
C GLN A 9 7.42 -11.66 -2.39
N VAL A 10 6.39 -10.89 -2.04
CA VAL A 10 6.47 -9.44 -2.01
C VAL A 10 7.26 -8.96 -0.79
N TRP A 11 6.99 -9.52 0.39
CA TRP A 11 7.64 -9.09 1.62
C TRP A 11 9.05 -9.68 1.74
N GLY A 12 9.23 -10.95 1.35
CA GLY A 12 10.54 -11.61 1.36
C GLY A 12 11.53 -10.95 0.40
N GLU A 13 11.12 -10.63 -0.84
CA GLU A 13 11.97 -9.88 -1.78
C GLU A 13 12.27 -8.46 -1.28
N TRP A 14 11.31 -7.79 -0.64
CA TRP A 14 11.55 -6.47 -0.08
C TRP A 14 12.59 -6.50 1.03
N ILE A 15 12.41 -7.35 2.05
CA ILE A 15 13.39 -7.47 3.15
C ILE A 15 14.76 -7.86 2.58
N ALA A 16 14.83 -8.85 1.69
CA ALA A 16 16.08 -9.22 1.01
C ALA A 16 16.68 -8.05 0.20
N GLY A 17 15.84 -7.15 -0.33
CA GLY A 17 16.24 -5.94 -1.04
C GLY A 17 16.89 -4.88 -0.15
N GLN A 18 16.47 -4.75 1.12
CA GLN A 18 17.10 -3.87 2.13
C GLN A 18 18.53 -4.28 2.46
N PHE A 19 18.91 -5.47 2.02
CA PHE A 19 20.10 -6.21 2.41
C PHE A 19 21.11 -6.38 1.26
N ARG A 20 20.88 -5.73 0.11
CA ARG A 20 21.80 -5.75 -1.04
C ARG A 20 23.10 -5.01 -0.70
N GLY A 21 24.19 -5.76 -0.54
CA GLY A 21 25.54 -5.21 -0.31
C GLY A 21 26.38 -5.91 0.75
N ALA A 22 25.82 -6.86 1.51
CA ALA A 22 26.59 -7.57 2.52
C ALA A 22 27.50 -8.66 1.96
N LYS A 23 28.51 -9.00 2.76
CA LYS A 23 29.40 -10.11 2.49
C LYS A 23 28.69 -11.46 2.66
N GLN A 24 29.28 -12.46 2.02
CA GLN A 24 28.71 -13.74 1.60
C GLN A 24 28.52 -14.78 2.73
N GLN A 25 28.52 -14.38 3.99
CA GLN A 25 28.04 -15.21 5.09
C GLN A 25 26.68 -14.67 5.51
N SER A 26 25.63 -15.44 5.21
CA SER A 26 24.25 -15.07 5.49
C SER A 26 23.66 -16.04 6.51
N GLU A 27 23.22 -15.52 7.66
CA GLU A 27 22.40 -16.29 8.60
C GLU A 27 20.95 -16.33 8.10
N GLU A 28 20.31 -17.50 8.19
CA GLU A 28 18.87 -17.63 7.94
C GLU A 28 18.11 -16.95 9.10
N LEU A 29 17.46 -15.82 8.82
CA LEU A 29 16.57 -15.16 9.75
C LEU A 29 15.13 -15.64 9.51
N ARG A 30 14.48 -16.09 10.57
CA ARG A 30 13.06 -16.44 10.57
C ARG A 30 12.27 -15.30 11.19
N LEU A 31 11.38 -14.72 10.40
CA LEU A 31 10.51 -13.63 10.82
C LEU A 31 9.07 -14.11 10.79
N THR A 32 8.29 -13.75 11.80
CA THR A 32 6.85 -13.96 11.76
C THR A 32 6.16 -12.71 11.26
N VAL A 33 5.50 -12.78 10.10
CA VAL A 33 4.70 -11.69 9.57
C VAL A 33 3.24 -11.91 9.94
N CYS A 34 2.65 -10.92 10.60
CA CYS A 34 1.22 -10.81 10.83
C CYS A 34 0.58 -10.09 9.62
N TYR A 35 -0.47 -10.64 9.04
CA TYR A 35 -1.13 -10.05 7.87
C TYR A 35 -2.66 -10.06 8.00
N GLN A 36 -3.28 -9.06 7.37
CA GLN A 36 -4.74 -8.91 7.30
C GLN A 36 -5.38 -10.08 6.53
N PHE A 37 -6.39 -10.70 7.13
CA PHE A 37 -7.17 -11.77 6.51
C PHE A 37 -8.69 -11.54 6.69
N PRO A 38 -9.51 -11.88 5.67
CA PRO A 38 -9.11 -12.02 4.28
C PRO A 38 -8.56 -10.68 3.73
N PRO A 39 -7.75 -10.70 2.66
CA PRO A 39 -7.44 -9.49 1.93
C PRO A 39 -8.75 -8.86 1.44
N THR A 40 -8.81 -7.54 1.42
CA THR A 40 -9.98 -6.82 0.93
C THR A 40 -9.98 -6.87 -0.61
N LEU A 41 -11.07 -7.39 -1.17
CA LEU A 41 -11.33 -7.32 -2.61
C LEU A 41 -12.10 -6.04 -2.92
N ARG A 42 -11.60 -5.25 -3.85
CA ARG A 42 -12.21 -4.00 -4.30
C ARG A 42 -12.57 -4.07 -5.77
N VAL A 43 -13.85 -3.83 -6.06
CA VAL A 43 -14.37 -3.69 -7.42
C VAL A 43 -14.75 -2.23 -7.64
N PHE A 44 -14.05 -1.57 -8.55
CA PHE A 44 -14.24 -0.16 -8.85
C PHE A 44 -14.82 0.03 -10.26
N THR A 45 -16.14 0.11 -10.34
CA THR A 45 -16.87 0.16 -11.61
C THR A 45 -16.92 1.56 -12.22
N THR A 46 -17.22 1.63 -13.51
CA THR A 46 -17.50 2.86 -14.27
C THR A 46 -18.98 3.10 -14.46
N THR A 47 -19.83 2.55 -13.60
CA THR A 47 -21.27 2.73 -13.72
C THR A 47 -21.64 4.15 -13.26
N PRO A 48 -22.26 4.98 -14.13
CA PRO A 48 -22.73 6.29 -13.72
C PRO A 48 -23.78 6.17 -12.61
N VAL A 49 -23.69 7.04 -11.61
CA VAL A 49 -24.66 7.14 -10.52
C VAL A 49 -25.90 7.87 -11.05
N THR A 50 -27.06 7.23 -10.97
CA THR A 50 -28.33 7.75 -11.51
C THR A 50 -29.07 8.71 -10.59
N ARG A 51 -28.56 8.96 -9.37
CA ARG A 51 -29.33 9.64 -8.32
C ARG A 51 -29.02 11.14 -8.23
N ASN A 52 -29.93 11.95 -8.77
CA ASN A 52 -30.04 13.38 -8.48
C ASN A 52 -30.55 13.57 -7.04
N LYS A 53 -29.65 13.87 -6.08
CA LYS A 53 -30.03 14.54 -4.84
C LYS A 53 -29.38 15.92 -4.84
N GLY A 54 -30.15 16.92 -5.30
CA GLY A 54 -29.82 18.34 -5.28
C GLY A 54 -29.41 18.89 -6.64
N GLY A 55 -30.25 19.79 -7.15
CA GLY A 55 -29.96 20.91 -8.06
C GLY A 55 -28.97 20.72 -9.21
N ASP A 56 -29.52 20.75 -10.43
CA ASP A 56 -28.94 21.35 -11.65
C ASP A 56 -27.53 20.94 -12.06
N THR A 57 -27.48 19.94 -12.94
CA THR A 57 -26.58 19.94 -14.11
C THR A 57 -27.11 18.92 -15.10
N GLU A 58 -27.74 19.40 -16.18
CA GLU A 58 -28.21 18.58 -17.28
C GLU A 58 -27.08 17.68 -17.85
N GLY A 59 -27.37 16.38 -17.99
CA GLY A 59 -26.80 15.55 -19.06
C GLY A 59 -25.42 14.93 -18.89
N LYS A 60 -24.62 15.23 -17.85
CA LYS A 60 -23.29 14.59 -17.68
C LYS A 60 -23.33 13.38 -16.73
N PRO A 61 -22.78 12.21 -17.12
CA PRO A 61 -22.69 11.06 -16.22
C PRO A 61 -21.80 11.36 -15.02
N ARG A 62 -22.28 11.08 -13.80
CA ARG A 62 -21.51 11.22 -12.56
C ARG A 62 -20.96 9.86 -12.16
N PHE A 63 -19.65 9.75 -11.99
CA PHE A 63 -19.00 8.53 -11.50
C PHE A 63 -18.71 8.64 -10.00
N LYS A 64 -18.70 7.52 -9.27
CA LYS A 64 -18.37 7.49 -7.84
C LYS A 64 -16.86 7.27 -7.66
N SER A 65 -16.27 7.78 -6.58
CA SER A 65 -14.97 7.32 -6.09
C SER A 65 -15.14 6.10 -5.16
N LEU A 66 -14.10 5.27 -5.05
CA LEU A 66 -14.13 4.11 -4.16
C LEU A 66 -13.77 4.46 -2.71
N GLY A 67 -12.79 5.34 -2.52
CA GLY A 67 -12.33 5.82 -1.23
C GLY A 67 -12.21 7.34 -1.21
N ARG A 68 -12.58 7.94 -0.07
CA ARG A 68 -12.32 9.35 0.24
C ARG A 68 -10.84 9.54 0.62
N LEU A 69 -10.41 10.79 0.76
CA LEU A 69 -9.09 11.09 1.30
C LEU A 69 -9.02 10.74 2.78
N HIS A 70 -8.08 9.88 3.14
CA HIS A 70 -7.81 9.44 4.51
C HIS A 70 -6.41 8.84 4.63
N ASN A 71 -5.90 8.72 5.85
CA ASN A 71 -4.91 7.70 6.20
C ASN A 71 -5.60 6.59 7.01
N ASP A 72 -4.94 5.45 7.17
CA ASP A 72 -5.53 4.30 7.86
C ASP A 72 -5.50 4.44 9.39
N LEU A 73 -4.67 5.35 9.94
CA LEU A 73 -4.65 5.66 11.37
C LEU A 73 -5.98 6.27 11.83
N GLU A 74 -6.63 7.06 10.97
CA GLU A 74 -8.02 7.53 11.16
C GLU A 74 -9.03 6.38 11.31
N TYR A 75 -8.64 5.15 10.97
CA TYR A 75 -9.48 3.96 11.03
C TYR A 75 -9.00 2.90 12.04
N GLY A 76 -8.07 3.27 12.93
CA GLY A 76 -7.57 2.42 14.00
C GLY A 76 -6.43 1.48 13.58
N HIS A 77 -5.84 1.68 12.40
CA HIS A 77 -4.65 0.94 11.98
C HIS A 77 -3.39 1.51 12.63
N GLN A 78 -2.51 0.61 13.06
CA GLN A 78 -1.32 0.98 13.80
C GLN A 78 -0.14 1.30 12.88
N LEU A 79 0.87 1.97 13.43
CA LEU A 79 2.00 2.49 12.67
C LEU A 79 2.88 1.39 12.06
N GLY A 80 2.99 0.23 12.74
CA GLY A 80 3.73 -0.92 12.22
C GLY A 80 3.06 -1.63 11.03
N GLU A 81 1.82 -1.28 10.66
CA GLU A 81 1.13 -1.87 9.51
C GLU A 81 1.51 -1.17 8.20
N VAL A 82 1.94 -1.98 7.23
CA VAL A 82 2.28 -1.53 5.87
C VAL A 82 1.26 -2.09 4.88
N ASN A 83 0.77 -1.24 3.98
CA ASN A 83 -0.22 -1.59 2.98
C ASN A 83 0.42 -2.16 1.72
N PHE A 84 -0.23 -3.18 1.17
CA PHE A 84 0.04 -3.77 -0.12
C PHE A 84 -1.22 -3.65 -0.96
N TRP A 85 -1.07 -3.03 -2.12
CA TRP A 85 -2.12 -2.84 -3.09
C TRP A 85 -1.76 -3.53 -4.40
N LEU A 86 -2.60 -4.47 -4.81
CA LEU A 86 -2.39 -5.33 -5.97
C LEU A 86 -3.57 -5.18 -6.93
N PRO A 87 -3.45 -4.38 -8.00
CA PRO A 87 -4.48 -4.35 -9.03
C PRO A 87 -4.43 -5.64 -9.87
N LEU A 88 -5.58 -6.29 -9.98
CA LEU A 88 -5.79 -7.50 -10.79
C LEU A 88 -6.19 -7.15 -12.24
N THR A 89 -6.38 -5.87 -12.53
CA THR A 89 -6.70 -5.30 -13.84
C THR A 89 -5.78 -4.13 -14.10
N ASN A 90 -5.53 -3.80 -15.37
CA ASN A 90 -4.74 -2.61 -15.72
C ASN A 90 -5.33 -1.32 -15.14
N VAL A 91 -4.44 -0.46 -14.65
CA VAL A 91 -4.81 0.82 -14.05
C VAL A 91 -4.22 2.00 -14.81
N ASN A 92 -4.93 3.12 -14.76
CA ASN A 92 -4.50 4.42 -15.26
C ASN A 92 -4.82 5.51 -14.21
N ALA A 93 -4.51 6.76 -14.50
CA ALA A 93 -4.72 7.88 -13.56
C ALA A 93 -6.19 8.07 -13.12
N GLU A 94 -7.16 7.60 -13.90
CA GLU A 94 -8.59 7.77 -13.63
C GLU A 94 -9.16 6.67 -12.73
N ASN A 95 -8.61 5.46 -12.79
CA ASN A 95 -9.12 4.32 -12.04
C ASN A 95 -8.16 3.82 -10.96
N THR A 96 -6.99 4.44 -10.77
CA THR A 96 -6.00 4.04 -9.75
C THR A 96 -6.22 4.69 -8.36
N MET A 97 -5.43 4.25 -7.37
CA MET A 97 -5.25 4.92 -6.09
C MET A 97 -4.28 6.10 -6.23
N TRP A 98 -4.60 7.18 -5.53
CA TRP A 98 -3.76 8.37 -5.41
C TRP A 98 -3.21 8.45 -3.98
N LEU A 99 -1.94 8.81 -3.86
CA LEU A 99 -1.19 8.79 -2.59
C LEU A 99 -0.28 10.02 -2.51
N GLU A 100 -0.11 10.61 -1.33
CA GLU A 100 0.95 11.61 -1.10
C GLU A 100 2.36 10.98 -1.12
N SER A 101 3.38 11.72 -1.53
CA SER A 101 4.73 11.15 -1.62
C SER A 101 5.28 10.75 -0.27
N SER A 102 5.06 11.56 0.77
CA SER A 102 5.46 11.29 2.15
C SER A 102 4.42 11.84 3.10
N TYR A 103 4.46 11.39 4.35
CA TYR A 103 3.56 11.86 5.40
C TYR A 103 3.52 13.39 5.47
N GLY A 104 2.32 13.95 5.27
CA GLY A 104 2.06 15.38 5.42
C GLY A 104 2.30 16.25 4.18
N GLU A 105 2.91 15.72 3.11
CA GLU A 105 3.28 16.51 1.93
C GLU A 105 2.08 16.95 1.08
N ALA A 106 0.97 16.21 1.12
CA ALA A 106 -0.25 16.50 0.34
C ALA A 106 -0.02 16.64 -1.20
N ASP A 107 1.04 16.05 -1.73
CA ASP A 107 1.39 16.05 -3.15
C ASP A 107 0.88 14.78 -3.83
N TRP A 108 -0.36 14.81 -4.31
CA TRP A 108 -1.05 13.60 -4.77
C TRP A 108 -0.47 13.04 -6.08
N HIS A 109 0.04 11.81 -6.03
CA HIS A 109 0.55 11.08 -7.19
C HIS A 109 -0.29 9.83 -7.50
N PRO A 110 -0.52 9.48 -8.78
CA PRO A 110 -1.21 8.26 -9.16
C PRO A 110 -0.29 7.04 -8.99
N VAL A 111 -0.82 5.96 -8.43
CA VAL A 111 -0.11 4.68 -8.32
C VAL A 111 -0.27 3.88 -9.62
N LEU A 112 0.68 4.01 -10.54
CA LEU A 112 0.65 3.30 -11.81
C LEU A 112 1.53 2.05 -11.72
N VAL A 113 0.90 0.89 -11.57
CA VAL A 113 1.56 -0.42 -11.60
C VAL A 113 0.93 -1.28 -12.68
N GLY A 114 1.74 -2.06 -13.38
CA GLY A 114 1.32 -2.86 -14.53
C GLY A 114 1.97 -4.22 -14.55
N TRP A 115 1.30 -5.16 -15.20
CA TRP A 115 1.84 -6.49 -15.50
C TRP A 115 2.78 -6.41 -16.71
N ARG A 116 3.88 -7.18 -16.70
CA ARG A 116 4.93 -7.16 -17.74
C ARG A 116 4.42 -7.41 -19.16
N ASP A 117 3.27 -8.08 -19.32
CA ASP A 117 2.73 -8.47 -20.63
C ASP A 117 1.82 -7.42 -21.26
N ASN A 118 1.75 -6.19 -20.72
CA ASN A 118 0.93 -5.13 -21.29
C ASN A 118 1.80 -4.05 -21.97
N PRO A 119 1.76 -3.94 -23.32
CA PRO A 119 2.63 -3.04 -24.10
C PRO A 119 2.20 -1.57 -24.10
N GLU A 120 1.05 -1.22 -23.51
CA GLU A 120 0.63 0.17 -23.33
C GLU A 120 1.60 0.84 -22.33
N PRO A 121 2.34 1.90 -22.74
CA PRO A 121 3.31 2.52 -21.86
C PRO A 121 2.62 3.00 -20.58
N LEU A 122 3.15 2.60 -19.42
CA LEU A 122 2.79 3.15 -18.09
C LEU A 122 3.08 4.65 -17.96
N VAL A 123 3.38 5.34 -19.07
CA VAL A 123 3.77 6.72 -19.17
C VAL A 123 2.91 7.37 -20.25
N SER A 124 1.81 8.01 -19.85
CA SER A 124 1.41 9.21 -20.60
C SER A 124 2.52 10.24 -20.36
N GLU A 125 3.11 10.79 -21.44
CA GLU A 125 4.26 11.72 -21.49
C GLU A 125 4.18 13.01 -20.63
N LYS A 126 3.22 13.11 -19.71
CA LYS A 126 3.02 14.26 -18.80
C LYS A 126 3.07 13.90 -17.32
N VAL A 127 3.53 12.72 -16.95
CA VAL A 127 3.81 12.38 -15.54
C VAL A 127 5.28 12.63 -15.28
N SER A 128 5.61 13.76 -14.67
CA SER A 128 6.97 14.11 -14.27
C SER A 128 7.57 12.98 -13.43
N ALA A 129 8.89 12.83 -13.50
CA ALA A 129 9.73 11.80 -12.86
C ALA A 129 9.67 11.74 -11.31
N THR A 130 8.61 12.27 -10.70
CA THR A 130 8.29 12.24 -9.27
C THR A 130 7.28 11.16 -8.90
N SER A 131 6.63 10.50 -9.87
CA SER A 131 5.81 9.33 -9.57
C SER A 131 6.70 8.20 -9.06
N LYS A 132 6.48 7.81 -7.80
CA LYS A 132 7.00 6.57 -7.21
C LYS A 132 6.45 5.38 -8.00
N THR A 133 7.01 5.12 -9.18
CA THR A 133 6.72 3.94 -9.98
C THR A 133 7.16 2.74 -9.16
N ALA A 134 6.25 1.78 -8.93
CA ALA A 134 6.67 0.46 -8.48
C ALA A 134 7.82 0.00 -9.38
N HIS A 135 8.81 -0.68 -8.79
CA HIS A 135 9.89 -1.29 -9.57
C HIS A 135 9.29 -2.01 -10.78
N VAL A 136 9.76 -1.65 -11.98
CA VAL A 136 9.32 -2.28 -13.24
C VAL A 136 9.38 -3.80 -13.07
N GLY A 137 8.21 -4.45 -13.01
CA GLY A 137 8.07 -5.90 -12.81
C GLY A 137 7.48 -6.37 -11.48
N SER A 138 7.20 -5.51 -10.51
CA SER A 138 6.41 -5.91 -9.32
C SER A 138 4.91 -5.70 -9.57
N PRO A 139 4.05 -6.72 -9.39
CA PRO A 139 2.62 -6.60 -9.66
C PRO A 139 1.87 -5.79 -8.58
N CYS A 140 2.52 -5.50 -7.45
CA CYS A 140 1.92 -4.79 -6.32
C CYS A 140 2.66 -3.50 -5.99
N PHE A 141 1.93 -2.55 -5.40
CA PHE A 141 2.46 -1.34 -4.81
C PHE A 141 2.43 -1.41 -3.29
N ARG A 142 3.45 -0.86 -2.65
CA ARG A 142 3.59 -0.83 -1.20
C ARG A 142 3.66 0.61 -0.71
N PHE A 143 2.99 0.90 0.41
CA PHE A 143 3.03 2.21 1.03
C PHE A 143 2.68 2.15 2.52
N HIS A 144 3.04 3.19 3.26
CA HIS A 144 2.71 3.31 4.68
C HIS A 144 1.32 3.93 4.85
N GLY A 145 0.26 3.13 4.71
CA GLY A 145 -1.12 3.63 4.68
C GLY A 145 -1.60 4.23 6.00
N SER A 146 -1.07 3.80 7.15
CA SER A 146 -1.38 4.43 8.45
C SER A 146 -0.97 5.89 8.52
N LEU A 147 0.08 6.31 7.80
CA LEU A 147 0.54 7.70 7.80
C LEU A 147 0.16 8.42 6.51
N CYS A 148 0.49 7.86 5.36
CA CYS A 148 0.34 8.51 4.08
C CYS A 148 -1.13 8.51 3.65
N ARG A 149 -1.66 9.70 3.43
CA ARG A 149 -3.03 9.88 2.95
C ARG A 149 -3.19 9.39 1.52
N HIS A 150 -4.30 8.72 1.28
CA HIS A 150 -4.63 8.14 -0.01
C HIS A 150 -6.12 8.21 -0.29
N PHE A 151 -6.46 8.12 -1.57
CA PHE A 151 -7.85 8.16 -2.06
C PHE A 151 -7.97 7.58 -3.46
N THR A 152 -9.17 7.61 -4.01
CA THR A 152 -9.41 7.37 -5.44
C THR A 152 -10.17 8.56 -6.03
N ARG A 153 -9.83 8.96 -7.25
CA ARG A 153 -10.72 9.81 -8.06
C ARG A 153 -11.94 9.00 -8.51
N CYS A 154 -12.94 9.66 -9.10
CA CYS A 154 -14.07 8.95 -9.69
C CYS A 154 -13.62 8.16 -10.94
N ASN A 155 -14.08 6.92 -11.11
CA ASN A 155 -13.68 6.10 -12.24
C ASN A 155 -14.47 6.47 -13.52
N SER A 156 -13.88 7.35 -14.33
CA SER A 156 -14.38 7.72 -15.67
C SER A 156 -13.73 6.94 -16.82
N SER A 157 -12.83 5.99 -16.54
CA SER A 157 -11.97 5.34 -17.54
C SER A 157 -12.67 4.43 -18.55
N GLY A 158 -13.97 4.17 -18.38
CA GLY A 158 -14.71 3.12 -19.10
C GLY A 158 -14.30 1.68 -18.75
N LYS A 159 -13.34 1.47 -17.83
CA LYS A 159 -12.85 0.15 -17.41
C LYS A 159 -13.06 -0.07 -15.91
N THR A 160 -13.67 -1.20 -15.54
CA THR A 160 -13.74 -1.64 -14.15
C THR A 160 -12.34 -2.02 -13.64
N ARG A 161 -11.91 -1.43 -12.52
CA ARG A 161 -10.72 -1.89 -11.81
C ARG A 161 -11.10 -2.96 -10.77
N VAL A 162 -10.40 -4.08 -10.76
CA VAL A 162 -10.42 -5.03 -9.64
C VAL A 162 -9.06 -4.99 -8.95
N SER A 163 -9.04 -4.90 -7.62
CA SER A 163 -7.81 -4.88 -6.83
C SER A 163 -7.95 -5.64 -5.51
N LEU A 164 -6.84 -6.13 -4.99
CA LEU A 164 -6.68 -6.64 -3.64
C LEU A 164 -5.89 -5.65 -2.80
N ASP A 165 -6.31 -5.43 -1.57
CA ASP A 165 -5.56 -4.69 -0.56
C ASP A 165 -5.45 -5.49 0.74
N PHE A 166 -4.27 -5.50 1.32
CA PHE A 166 -4.01 -6.10 2.61
C PHE A 166 -2.86 -5.38 3.30
N ARG A 167 -2.82 -5.52 4.62
CA ARG A 167 -1.76 -4.98 5.46
C ARG A 167 -0.91 -6.11 6.00
N CYS A 168 0.37 -5.88 6.20
CA CYS A 168 1.17 -6.74 7.06
C CYS A 168 2.07 -5.94 7.98
N CYS A 169 2.53 -6.61 9.03
CA CYS A 169 3.36 -6.08 10.09
C CYS A 169 4.28 -7.21 10.57
N LEU A 170 5.48 -6.89 11.02
CA LEU A 170 6.26 -7.85 11.80
C LEU A 170 5.51 -8.14 13.09
N LYS A 171 5.33 -9.41 13.44
CA LYS A 171 4.55 -9.80 14.62
C LYS A 171 5.09 -9.16 15.90
N GLU A 172 6.39 -8.96 15.97
CA GLU A 172 7.10 -8.33 17.08
C GLU A 172 6.87 -6.82 17.16
N SER A 173 6.48 -6.18 16.05
CA SER A 173 6.12 -4.75 15.99
C SER A 173 4.60 -4.53 16.04
N PHE A 174 3.81 -5.60 16.13
CA PHE A 174 2.37 -5.51 16.22
C PHE A 174 1.95 -5.30 17.68
N ASP A 175 1.44 -4.12 17.99
CA ASP A 175 0.83 -3.81 19.27
C ASP A 175 -0.58 -4.45 19.34
N TRP A 176 -0.69 -5.50 20.16
CA TRP A 176 -1.95 -6.20 20.42
C TRP A 176 -2.87 -5.45 21.37
N GLN A 177 -2.32 -4.49 22.12
CA GLN A 177 -3.07 -3.62 23.02
C GLN A 177 -3.36 -2.27 22.37
N TRP A 178 -3.09 -2.13 21.07
CA TRP A 178 -3.33 -0.91 20.31
C TRP A 178 -4.76 -0.44 20.54
N ASN A 179 -4.86 0.66 21.28
CA ASN A 179 -6.10 1.36 21.51
C ASN A 179 -6.16 2.51 20.52
N ASP A 180 -7.34 2.74 19.99
CA ASP A 180 -7.61 3.78 19.01
C ASP A 180 -7.01 5.12 19.48
N THR A 181 -6.14 5.71 18.66
CA THR A 181 -5.62 7.07 18.91
C THR A 181 -6.75 8.09 18.87
N GLU A 182 -6.54 9.29 19.42
CA GLU A 182 -7.50 10.41 19.28
C GLU A 182 -7.85 10.74 17.81
N ALA A 183 -6.99 10.34 16.86
CA ALA A 183 -7.22 10.49 15.43
C ALA A 183 -8.23 9.48 14.86
N CYS A 184 -8.60 8.42 15.58
CA CYS A 184 -9.50 7.38 15.09
C CYS A 184 -10.94 7.89 15.00
N ILE A 185 -11.46 7.94 13.78
CA ILE A 185 -12.82 8.36 13.45
C ILE A 185 -13.78 7.16 13.50
N SER A 186 -13.32 5.98 13.09
CA SER A 186 -14.12 4.75 13.15
C SER A 186 -13.23 3.51 13.01
N LYS A 187 -13.49 2.45 13.78
CA LYS A 187 -12.64 1.27 13.79
C LYS A 187 -12.92 0.30 12.64
N HIS A 188 -11.88 -0.10 11.91
CA HIS A 188 -11.92 -1.21 10.96
C HIS A 188 -11.10 -2.39 11.46
N GLU A 189 -11.78 -3.40 11.99
CA GLU A 189 -11.13 -4.63 12.44
C GLU A 189 -11.12 -5.70 11.34
N HIS A 190 -9.98 -6.38 11.23
CA HIS A 190 -9.80 -7.53 10.36
C HIS A 190 -9.24 -8.69 11.19
N GLU A 191 -9.62 -9.93 10.82
CA GLU A 191 -8.89 -11.11 11.28
C GLU A 191 -7.42 -10.98 10.84
N ARG A 192 -6.51 -11.50 11.65
CA ARG A 192 -5.09 -11.51 11.35
C ARG A 192 -4.55 -12.93 11.39
N ARG A 193 -3.65 -13.23 10.47
CA ARG A 193 -2.96 -14.52 10.38
C ARG A 193 -1.46 -14.30 10.38
N ASN A 194 -0.74 -15.34 10.77
CA ASN A 194 0.71 -15.33 10.84
C ASN A 194 1.28 -16.22 9.75
N VAL A 195 2.40 -15.80 9.16
CA VAL A 195 3.22 -16.64 8.29
C VAL A 195 4.68 -16.46 8.68
N GLU A 196 5.40 -17.58 8.81
CA GLU A 196 6.85 -17.54 8.96
C GLU A 196 7.46 -17.33 7.58
N ILE A 197 8.30 -16.29 7.45
CA ILE A 197 9.09 -16.04 6.26
C ILE A 197 10.57 -16.25 6.59
N LYS A 198 11.30 -16.79 5.63
CA LYS A 198 12.73 -16.98 5.72
C LYS A 198 13.42 -15.91 4.91
N VAL A 199 14.29 -15.15 5.53
CA VAL A 199 15.09 -14.12 4.87
C VAL A 199 16.56 -14.36 5.16
N LEU A 200 17.41 -14.18 4.17
CA LEU A 200 18.85 -14.23 4.36
C LEU A 200 19.27 -12.90 4.99
N ARG A 201 19.61 -12.91 6.28
CA ARG A 201 20.25 -11.77 6.93
C ARG A 201 21.66 -11.69 6.36
N PRO A 202 22.08 -10.54 5.83
CA PRO A 202 23.38 -10.45 5.20
C PRO A 202 24.34 -9.89 6.29
N GLU A 203 25.60 -10.31 6.36
CA GLU A 203 26.56 -9.77 7.35
C GLU A 203 26.95 -8.31 7.00
N ILE A 204 26.28 -7.34 7.60
CA ILE A 204 26.53 -5.91 7.37
C ILE A 204 26.95 -5.21 8.67
N GLU A 205 28.20 -4.72 8.70
CA GLU A 205 28.73 -3.72 9.64
C GLU A 205 28.20 -2.27 9.37
N CYS A 206 27.35 -2.09 8.36
CA CYS A 206 26.75 -0.80 8.01
C CYS A 206 25.52 -0.50 8.87
N GLN A 207 25.68 0.44 9.81
CA GLN A 207 24.62 0.98 10.67
C GLN A 207 23.40 1.52 9.89
N GLN A 208 23.54 1.80 8.60
CA GLN A 208 22.52 2.46 7.78
C GLN A 208 21.44 1.51 7.22
N CYS A 209 21.74 0.21 7.07
CA CYS A 209 20.78 -0.80 6.59
C CYS A 209 19.97 -1.43 7.73
N ALA A 210 20.55 -1.50 8.94
CA ALA A 210 19.82 -1.82 10.16
C ALA A 210 18.79 -0.74 10.50
N TYR A 211 19.07 0.50 10.08
CA TYR A 211 18.15 1.64 10.18
C TYR A 211 16.82 1.33 9.46
N GLU A 212 16.71 1.06 8.15
CA GLU A 212 15.36 0.98 7.51
C GLU A 212 14.40 -0.11 8.02
N VAL A 213 14.90 -1.22 8.61
CA VAL A 213 14.06 -2.27 9.22
C VAL A 213 13.63 -1.90 10.65
N VAL A 214 14.39 -1.07 11.35
CA VAL A 214 14.13 -0.58 12.73
C VAL A 214 13.47 0.82 12.74
N VAL A 215 13.73 1.64 11.72
CA VAL A 215 13.35 3.05 11.58
C VAL A 215 11.88 3.24 11.24
N LEU A 216 11.18 2.18 10.83
CA LEU A 216 9.71 2.24 10.82
C LEU A 216 9.15 2.42 12.24
N ASN A 217 9.88 2.04 13.30
CA ASN A 217 9.50 2.33 14.68
C ASN A 217 10.09 3.65 15.22
N GLU A 218 11.35 3.99 14.89
CA GLU A 218 12.02 5.18 15.48
C GLU A 218 11.71 6.51 14.77
N ALA A 219 11.62 6.57 13.43
CA ALA A 219 11.33 7.82 12.72
C ALA A 219 9.87 8.31 12.89
N VAL A 220 8.97 7.41 13.30
CA VAL A 220 7.61 7.79 13.69
C VAL A 220 7.58 8.28 15.14
N ALA A 221 8.40 7.72 16.03
CA ALA A 221 8.56 8.20 17.40
C ALA A 221 9.20 9.61 17.46
N GLU A 222 10.20 9.90 16.64
CA GLU A 222 10.86 11.22 16.61
C GLU A 222 10.03 12.33 15.96
N LYS A 223 9.09 12.02 15.06
CA LYS A 223 8.21 13.02 14.44
C LYS A 223 6.92 13.30 15.22
N MET A 224 6.69 12.57 16.32
CA MET A 224 5.54 12.74 17.22
C MET A 224 5.94 13.31 18.61
N ALA A 225 7.21 13.70 18.78
CA ALA A 225 7.73 14.45 19.93
C ALA A 225 7.92 15.93 19.57
#